data_AF-A0A5N5SKI3-F1
#
_entry.id   AF-A0A5N5SKI3-F1
#
_cell.length_a   1.000
_cell.length_b   1.000
_cell.length_c   1.000
_cell.angle_alpha   90.00
_cell.angle_beta   90.00
_cell.angle_gamma   90.00
#
_symmetry.space_group_name_H-M   'P 1'
#
loop_
_entity.id
_entity.type
_entity.pdbx_description
1 polymer ?
#
loop_
_entity_poly.entity_id
_entity_poly.type
_entity_poly.pdbx_seq_one_letter_code
_entity_poly.pdbx_strand_id
1 'polypeptide(L)'
;MSGRGKGGKVKAKSKTRSSCASLQFPVERIHHLLRKENYAEYVGAGVPVYLAAIMEYLAELVLELAGNTARDNKKTSYHSIFHIQLAIRNDEELNKLLSSVTTAQGGVLPNIQAVLLPKKAEKKFEEYVKTMYPQSSTDEWRTYLGLHLEGHIKTVYDLLMKNNSGYTIIVYELTQWFNKYISKQNKTDQTNFENAIMDYNETIPLFALRLQGLAEKAFPTAEIETFNDP
;
A
#
# COMPACT_ATOMS: atom_id res chain seq x y z
N MET A 1 32.64 65.21 -36.53
CA MET A 1 32.31 64.35 -35.37
C MET A 1 30.79 64.32 -35.21
N SER A 2 30.11 63.30 -35.77
CA SER A 2 28.65 63.18 -35.60
C SER A 2 28.37 62.30 -34.39
N GLY A 3 28.32 62.92 -33.22
CA GLY A 3 27.85 62.31 -31.99
C GLY A 3 26.33 62.12 -32.08
N ARG A 4 25.90 61.00 -32.64
CA ARG A 4 24.49 60.64 -32.70
C ARG A 4 24.03 60.29 -31.28
N GLY A 5 23.44 61.27 -30.60
CA GLY A 5 22.84 61.11 -29.29
C GLY A 5 21.83 59.95 -29.26
N LYS A 6 21.69 59.30 -28.10
CA LYS A 6 20.78 58.18 -27.80
C LYS A 6 19.30 58.60 -27.97
N GLY A 7 18.86 58.87 -29.19
CA GLY A 7 17.48 59.28 -29.46
C GLY A 7 17.24 59.30 -30.95
N GLY A 8 16.76 58.19 -31.50
CA GLY A 8 16.38 58.14 -32.92
C GLY A 8 16.92 56.91 -33.66
N LYS A 9 16.54 55.72 -33.21
CA LYS A 9 16.40 54.55 -34.07
C LYS A 9 14.95 54.08 -33.95
N VAL A 10 14.37 53.68 -35.08
CA VAL A 10 13.05 53.04 -35.18
C VAL A 10 12.91 52.05 -34.02
N LYS A 11 11.85 52.17 -33.21
CA LYS A 11 11.62 51.32 -32.03
C LYS A 11 11.59 49.86 -32.48
N ALA A 12 12.71 49.17 -32.38
CA ALA A 12 12.76 47.73 -32.50
C ALA A 12 11.82 47.12 -31.45
N LYS A 13 11.17 45.99 -31.76
CA LYS A 13 10.34 45.27 -30.78
C LYS A 13 11.17 45.05 -29.50
N SER A 14 10.67 45.57 -28.38
CA SER A 14 11.32 45.41 -27.09
C SER A 14 11.43 43.92 -26.78
N LYS A 15 12.64 43.43 -26.49
CA LYS A 15 12.80 42.10 -25.91
C LYS A 15 12.24 42.10 -24.48
N THR A 16 11.58 41.02 -24.10
CA THR A 16 11.07 40.87 -22.73
C THR A 16 12.21 40.49 -21.80
N ARG A 17 12.12 40.87 -20.52
CA ARG A 17 13.15 40.50 -19.52
C ARG A 17 13.28 38.97 -19.37
N SER A 18 12.16 38.23 -19.48
CA SER A 18 12.18 36.76 -19.53
C SER A 18 12.98 36.22 -20.71
N SER A 19 12.76 36.75 -21.93
CA SER A 19 13.50 36.34 -23.12
C SER A 19 15.00 36.68 -23.04
N CYS A 20 15.36 37.78 -22.37
CA CYS A 20 16.76 38.13 -22.12
C CYS A 20 17.43 37.21 -21.09
N ALA A 21 16.66 36.63 -20.17
CA ALA A 21 17.14 35.71 -19.14
C ALA A 21 16.97 34.23 -19.50
N SER A 22 16.42 33.92 -20.69
CA SER A 22 16.09 32.55 -21.12
C SER A 22 15.15 31.79 -20.17
N LEU A 23 14.24 32.50 -19.51
CA LEU A 23 13.25 31.93 -18.59
C LEU A 23 11.88 31.87 -19.27
N GLN A 24 11.14 30.78 -19.06
CA GLN A 24 9.73 30.69 -19.45
C GLN A 24 8.83 31.48 -18.49
N PHE A 25 9.21 31.60 -17.23
CA PHE A 25 8.43 32.32 -16.23
C PHE A 25 8.42 33.85 -16.50
N PRO A 26 7.31 34.54 -16.21
CA PRO A 26 7.15 35.97 -16.51
C PRO A 26 7.85 36.86 -15.47
N VAL A 27 9.12 37.19 -15.72
CA VAL A 27 9.98 38.03 -14.85
C VAL A 27 9.34 39.39 -14.55
N GLU A 28 8.73 40.03 -15.55
CA GLU A 28 8.11 41.36 -15.37
C GLU A 28 6.90 41.30 -14.43
N ARG A 29 6.12 40.22 -14.52
CA ARG A 29 4.95 40.03 -13.65
C ARG A 29 5.40 39.83 -12.21
N ILE A 30 6.44 39.02 -11.99
CA ILE A 30 7.02 38.80 -10.66
C ILE A 30 7.56 40.11 -10.10
N HIS A 31 8.28 40.90 -10.89
CA HIS A 31 8.75 42.22 -10.48
C HIS A 31 7.60 43.16 -10.06
N HIS A 32 6.51 43.17 -10.82
CA HIS A 32 5.33 43.96 -10.48
C HIS A 32 4.66 43.48 -9.18
N LEU A 33 4.50 42.17 -8.99
CA LEU A 33 3.95 41.59 -7.76
C LEU A 33 4.81 41.94 -6.54
N LEU A 34 6.14 41.83 -6.65
CA LEU A 34 7.05 42.17 -5.55
C LEU A 34 6.92 43.64 -5.10
N ARG A 35 6.67 44.56 -6.03
CA ARG A 35 6.43 45.98 -5.71
C ARG A 35 5.01 46.24 -5.18
N LYS A 36 4.02 45.49 -5.67
CA LYS A 36 2.63 45.65 -5.24
C LYS A 36 2.42 45.25 -3.78
N GLU A 37 3.05 44.15 -3.38
CA GLU A 37 2.92 43.60 -2.02
C GLU A 37 3.86 44.25 -0.99
N ASN A 38 4.61 45.29 -1.39
CA ASN A 38 5.48 46.09 -0.51
C ASN A 38 6.45 45.28 0.39
N TYR A 39 7.04 44.19 -0.13
CA TYR A 39 8.01 43.38 0.63
C TYR A 39 9.27 44.16 1.04
N ALA A 40 9.66 45.17 0.26
CA ALA A 40 10.77 46.08 0.54
C ALA A 40 10.52 47.44 -0.14
N GLU A 41 11.14 48.50 0.39
CA GLU A 41 11.08 49.85 -0.19
C GLU A 41 11.66 49.90 -1.61
N TYR A 42 12.71 49.11 -1.87
CA TYR A 42 13.36 49.00 -3.17
C TYR A 42 13.53 47.55 -3.59
N VAL A 43 13.08 47.24 -4.81
CA VAL A 43 13.30 45.93 -5.45
C VAL A 43 14.35 46.10 -6.55
N GLY A 44 15.52 45.48 -6.34
CA GLY A 44 16.61 45.47 -7.31
C GLY A 44 16.25 44.72 -8.60
N ALA A 45 16.85 45.11 -9.73
CA ALA A 45 16.50 44.55 -11.04
C ALA A 45 16.81 43.04 -11.19
N GLY A 46 17.78 42.52 -10.43
CA GLY A 46 18.16 41.10 -10.44
C GLY A 46 17.26 40.19 -9.60
N VAL A 47 16.59 40.72 -8.56
CA VAL A 47 15.71 39.96 -7.66
C VAL A 47 14.59 39.22 -8.41
N PRO A 48 13.80 39.86 -9.30
CA PRO A 48 12.73 39.17 -10.00
C PRO A 48 13.24 38.11 -10.98
N VAL A 49 14.47 38.26 -11.51
CA VAL A 49 15.08 37.25 -12.40
C VAL A 49 15.45 36.02 -11.58
N TYR A 50 16.10 36.22 -10.44
CA TYR A 50 16.50 35.13 -9.55
C TYR A 50 15.29 34.36 -9.00
N LEU A 51 14.26 35.08 -8.55
CA LEU A 51 13.03 34.46 -8.05
C LEU A 51 12.29 33.69 -9.16
N ALA A 52 12.21 34.26 -10.38
CA ALA A 52 11.62 33.57 -11.52
C ALA A 52 12.35 32.26 -11.84
N ALA A 53 13.68 32.26 -11.81
CA ALA A 53 14.47 31.05 -12.04
C ALA A 53 14.22 29.96 -10.99
N ILE A 54 14.13 30.34 -9.70
CA ILE A 54 13.81 29.38 -8.62
C ILE A 54 12.40 28.80 -8.81
N MET A 55 11.41 29.64 -9.09
CA MET A 55 10.04 29.19 -9.31
C MET A 55 9.92 28.27 -10.52
N GLU A 56 10.65 28.57 -11.60
CA GLU A 56 10.70 27.75 -12.80
C GLU A 56 11.34 26.39 -12.52
N TYR A 57 12.48 26.37 -11.81
CA TYR A 57 13.14 25.14 -11.37
C TYR A 57 12.23 24.25 -10.51
N LEU A 58 11.56 24.84 -9.51
CA LEU A 58 10.64 24.08 -8.65
C LEU A 58 9.44 23.53 -9.42
N ALA A 59 8.90 24.31 -10.36
CA ALA A 59 7.79 23.87 -11.20
C ALA A 59 8.21 22.73 -12.14
N GLU A 60 9.39 22.84 -12.75
CA GLU A 60 9.97 21.79 -13.59
C GLU A 60 10.18 20.50 -12.80
N LEU A 61 10.78 20.58 -11.61
CA LEU A 61 11.02 19.43 -10.74
C LEU A 61 9.72 18.68 -10.37
N VAL A 62 8.68 19.42 -9.97
CA VAL A 62 7.38 18.81 -9.63
C VAL A 62 6.73 18.17 -10.87
N LEU A 63 6.81 18.83 -12.04
CA LEU A 63 6.25 18.31 -13.28
C LEU A 63 7.00 17.06 -13.78
N GLU A 64 8.32 17.01 -13.64
CA GLU A 64 9.13 15.85 -14.02
C GLU A 64 8.76 14.62 -13.18
N LEU A 65 8.71 14.77 -11.85
CA LEU A 65 8.33 13.67 -10.95
C LEU A 65 6.87 13.24 -11.15
N ALA A 66 5.96 14.19 -11.33
CA ALA A 66 4.56 13.90 -11.67
C ALA A 66 4.46 13.19 -13.03
N GLY A 67 5.32 13.53 -13.99
CA GLY A 67 5.43 12.88 -15.29
C GLY A 67 5.86 11.42 -15.18
N ASN A 68 6.89 11.15 -14.37
CA ASN A 68 7.38 9.81 -14.11
C ASN A 68 6.30 8.95 -13.44
N THR A 69 5.63 9.46 -12.40
CA THR A 69 4.56 8.72 -11.72
C THR A 69 3.33 8.49 -12.62
N ALA A 70 2.99 9.40 -13.52
CA ALA A 70 1.93 9.20 -14.50
C ALA A 70 2.28 8.07 -15.50
N ARG A 71 3.53 8.05 -15.97
CA ARG A 71 4.08 7.00 -16.85
C ARG A 71 4.02 5.63 -16.19
N ASP A 72 4.41 5.53 -14.91
CA ASP A 72 4.38 4.27 -14.14
C ASP A 72 2.96 3.72 -14.00
N ASN A 73 1.98 4.60 -13.85
CA ASN A 73 0.57 4.24 -13.78
C ASN A 73 -0.06 3.93 -15.15
N LYS A 74 0.73 3.85 -16.23
CA LYS A 74 0.29 3.58 -17.61
C LYS A 74 -0.83 4.51 -18.09
N LYS A 75 -0.96 5.70 -17.51
CA LYS A 75 -1.93 6.73 -17.94
C LYS A 75 -1.19 7.77 -18.76
N THR A 76 -1.71 8.07 -19.95
CA THR A 76 -1.14 9.07 -20.87
C THR A 76 -1.47 10.51 -20.46
N SER A 77 -2.38 10.70 -19.50
CA SER A 77 -2.86 12.01 -19.09
C SER A 77 -2.22 12.44 -17.77
N TYR A 78 -1.31 13.41 -17.84
CA TYR A 78 -0.62 14.07 -16.71
C TYR A 78 -1.54 14.92 -15.82
N HIS A 79 -2.86 14.86 -16.04
CA HIS A 79 -3.84 15.79 -15.47
C HIS A 79 -4.45 15.35 -14.14
N SER A 80 -4.13 14.15 -13.63
CA SER A 80 -4.64 13.77 -12.31
C SER A 80 -3.79 14.41 -11.22
N ILE A 81 -4.43 15.25 -10.39
CA ILE A 81 -3.85 15.85 -9.19
C ILE A 81 -3.29 14.77 -8.23
N PHE A 82 -3.79 13.54 -8.35
CA PHE A 82 -3.24 12.34 -7.70
C PHE A 82 -1.76 12.08 -8.03
N HIS A 83 -1.32 12.24 -9.30
CA HIS A 83 0.08 11.98 -9.67
C HIS A 83 1.02 13.03 -9.09
N ILE A 84 0.57 14.28 -9.03
CA ILE A 84 1.31 15.36 -8.37
C ILE A 84 1.42 15.08 -6.86
N GLN A 85 0.33 14.69 -6.22
CA GLN A 85 0.35 14.32 -4.80
C GLN A 85 1.27 13.13 -4.54
N LEU A 86 1.21 12.10 -5.38
CA LEU A 86 2.05 10.91 -5.26
C LEU A 86 3.54 11.25 -5.41
N ALA A 87 3.89 12.08 -6.40
CA ALA A 87 5.24 12.58 -6.60
C ALA A 87 5.74 13.39 -5.40
N ILE A 88 4.94 14.34 -4.91
CA ILE A 88 5.29 15.19 -3.76
C ILE A 88 5.51 14.36 -2.49
N ARG A 89 4.65 13.36 -2.23
CA ARG A 89 4.72 12.57 -0.99
C ARG A 89 5.79 11.48 -1.02
N ASN A 90 6.21 11.04 -2.20
CA ASN A 90 7.32 10.08 -2.36
C ASN A 90 8.70 10.75 -2.30
N ASP A 91 8.79 12.04 -2.61
CA ASP A 91 10.03 12.81 -2.53
C ASP A 91 10.21 13.44 -1.14
N GLU A 92 11.38 13.27 -0.52
CA GLU A 92 11.63 13.74 0.85
C GLU A 92 11.66 15.27 0.94
N GLU A 93 12.31 15.94 -0.01
CA GLU A 93 12.50 17.38 0.00
C GLU A 93 11.18 18.12 -0.26
N LEU A 94 10.41 17.67 -1.26
CA LEU A 94 9.11 18.22 -1.58
C LEU A 94 8.08 17.92 -0.49
N ASN A 95 8.09 16.74 0.11
CA ASN A 95 7.21 16.42 1.22
C ASN A 95 7.48 17.31 2.44
N LYS A 96 8.75 17.66 2.70
CA LYS A 96 9.12 18.59 3.76
C LYS A 96 8.67 20.02 3.44
N LEU A 97 8.93 20.48 2.23
CA LEU A 97 8.55 21.82 1.75
C LEU A 97 7.03 22.03 1.77
N LEU A 98 6.26 20.99 1.40
CA LEU A 98 4.80 21.03 1.27
C LEU A 98 4.09 20.26 2.41
N SER A 99 4.74 20.14 3.57
CA SER A 99 4.23 19.38 4.71
C SER A 99 2.86 19.87 5.21
N SER A 100 2.64 21.19 5.23
CA SER A 100 1.38 21.83 5.66
C SER A 100 0.37 22.04 4.52
N VAL A 101 0.72 21.72 3.28
CA VAL A 101 -0.12 21.98 2.11
C VAL A 101 -1.05 20.78 1.87
N THR A 102 -2.34 21.07 1.73
CA THR A 102 -3.36 20.07 1.36
C THR A 102 -3.73 20.21 -0.10
N THR A 103 -3.52 19.16 -0.87
CA THR A 103 -3.84 19.13 -2.30
C THR A 103 -5.25 18.58 -2.51
N ALA A 104 -6.15 19.41 -3.06
CA ALA A 104 -7.50 18.97 -3.38
C ALA A 104 -7.48 17.82 -4.39
N GLN A 105 -8.30 16.78 -4.19
CA GLN A 105 -8.36 15.59 -5.06
C GLN A 105 -7.04 14.79 -5.21
N GLY A 106 -6.04 15.04 -4.34
CA GLY A 106 -4.75 14.35 -4.39
C GLY A 106 -4.75 12.93 -3.82
N GLY A 107 -5.70 12.59 -2.96
CA GLY A 107 -5.70 11.32 -2.23
C GLY A 107 -4.51 11.19 -1.27
N VAL A 108 -4.18 9.95 -0.89
CA VAL A 108 -3.09 9.62 0.03
C VAL A 108 -2.21 8.53 -0.56
N LEU A 109 -0.96 8.45 -0.07
CA LEU A 109 -0.06 7.38 -0.44
C LEU A 109 -0.64 6.04 0.05
N PRO A 110 -0.74 5.00 -0.80
CA PRO A 110 -1.19 3.69 -0.37
C PRO A 110 -0.24 3.13 0.69
N ASN A 111 -0.72 3.05 1.93
CA ASN A 111 0.04 2.47 3.04
C ASN A 111 -0.92 1.75 3.99
N ILE A 112 -0.65 0.48 4.28
CA ILE A 112 -1.42 -0.33 5.22
C ILE A 112 -0.47 -0.73 6.35
N GLN A 113 -0.82 -0.37 7.58
CA GLN A 113 -0.05 -0.78 8.75
C GLN A 113 0.00 -2.30 8.85
N ALA A 114 1.19 -2.86 9.13
CA ALA A 114 1.40 -4.31 9.12
C ALA A 114 0.46 -5.08 10.08
N VAL A 115 0.02 -4.43 11.16
CA VAL A 115 -0.95 -4.97 12.13
C VAL A 115 -2.33 -5.24 11.51
N LEU A 116 -2.71 -4.46 10.49
CA LEU A 116 -3.99 -4.56 9.80
C LEU A 116 -3.96 -5.61 8.68
N LEU A 117 -2.77 -6.12 8.33
CA LEU A 117 -2.68 -7.19 7.34
C LEU A 117 -3.26 -8.48 7.93
N PRO A 118 -4.08 -9.22 7.17
CA PRO A 118 -4.56 -10.51 7.62
C PRO A 118 -3.38 -11.42 7.94
N LYS A 119 -3.41 -12.06 9.12
CA LYS A 119 -2.42 -13.08 9.48
C LYS A 119 -2.46 -14.17 8.40
N LYS A 120 -1.39 -14.33 7.63
CA LYS A 120 -1.30 -15.29 6.52
C LYS A 120 -1.80 -16.67 6.96
N ALA A 121 -2.90 -17.14 6.36
CA ALA A 121 -3.44 -18.49 6.57
C ALA A 121 -2.45 -19.59 6.14
N GLU A 122 -1.51 -19.29 5.23
CA GLU A 122 -0.40 -20.17 4.85
C GLU A 122 0.41 -20.63 6.07
N LYS A 123 0.69 -19.74 7.04
CA LYS A 123 1.44 -20.10 8.24
C LYS A 123 0.66 -21.06 9.14
N LYS A 124 -0.67 -20.91 9.23
CA LYS A 124 -1.53 -21.84 9.99
C LYS A 124 -1.62 -23.21 9.34
N PHE A 125 -1.65 -23.29 8.01
CA PHE A 125 -1.64 -24.57 7.30
C PHE A 125 -0.28 -25.27 7.45
N GLU A 126 0.83 -24.54 7.31
CA GLU A 126 2.17 -25.10 7.55
C GLU A 126 2.40 -25.53 9.01
N GLU A 127 1.88 -24.77 9.99
CA GLU A 127 1.86 -25.19 11.41
C GLU A 127 1.02 -26.45 11.62
N TYR A 128 -0.19 -26.51 11.06
CA TYR A 128 -1.06 -27.69 11.16
C TYR A 128 -0.38 -28.94 10.59
N VAL A 129 0.24 -28.82 9.41
CA VAL A 129 0.99 -29.92 8.78
C VAL A 129 2.18 -30.36 9.63
N LYS A 130 2.92 -29.42 10.24
CA LYS A 130 4.03 -29.73 11.16
C LYS A 130 3.55 -30.41 12.45
N THR A 131 2.42 -29.99 13.01
CA THR A 131 1.87 -30.59 14.24
C THR A 131 1.31 -31.99 14.02
N MET A 132 0.68 -32.24 12.86
CA MET A 132 0.02 -33.50 12.57
C MET A 132 0.98 -34.55 11.96
N TYR A 133 2.04 -34.10 11.29
CA TYR A 133 3.04 -34.97 10.64
C TYR A 133 4.48 -34.54 10.99
N PRO A 134 4.91 -34.71 12.26
CA PRO A 134 6.19 -34.20 12.77
C PRO A 134 7.45 -34.85 12.18
N GLN A 135 7.31 -35.96 11.44
CA GLN A 135 8.43 -36.64 10.78
C GLN A 135 8.63 -36.25 9.31
N SER A 136 7.78 -35.39 8.75
CA SER A 136 7.93 -34.98 7.35
C SER A 136 8.85 -33.76 7.22
N SER A 137 9.99 -33.95 6.57
CA SER A 137 10.74 -32.83 5.99
C SER A 137 9.86 -32.12 4.97
N THR A 138 10.01 -30.81 4.81
CA THR A 138 9.09 -29.83 4.17
C THR A 138 8.52 -30.18 2.79
N ASP A 139 9.04 -31.22 2.11
CA ASP A 139 8.58 -31.69 0.80
C ASP A 139 7.97 -33.12 0.79
N GLU A 140 8.10 -33.92 1.86
CA GLU A 140 7.67 -35.33 1.88
C GLU A 140 6.17 -35.54 2.11
N TRP A 141 5.46 -34.54 2.64
CA TRP A 141 4.00 -34.60 2.76
C TRP A 141 3.32 -34.79 1.39
N ARG A 142 3.98 -34.35 0.30
CA ARG A 142 3.52 -34.51 -1.09
C ARG A 142 3.47 -35.98 -1.49
N THR A 143 4.47 -36.75 -1.09
CA THR A 143 4.54 -38.20 -1.31
C THR A 143 3.55 -38.95 -0.43
N TYR A 144 3.37 -38.52 0.82
CA TYR A 144 2.40 -39.12 1.74
C TYR A 144 0.93 -38.89 1.33
N LEU A 145 0.60 -37.72 0.77
CA LEU A 145 -0.77 -37.43 0.33
C LEU A 145 -1.18 -38.33 -0.86
N GLY A 146 -0.25 -38.59 -1.79
CA GLY A 146 -0.48 -39.53 -2.91
C GLY A 146 -0.64 -40.99 -2.46
N LEU A 147 -0.09 -41.39 -1.32
CA LEU A 147 -0.22 -42.73 -0.76
C LEU A 147 -1.61 -43.00 -0.17
N HIS A 148 -2.29 -41.96 0.35
CA HIS A 148 -3.62 -42.06 0.95
C HIS A 148 -4.79 -41.77 -0.01
N LEU A 149 -4.50 -41.33 -1.24
CA LEU A 149 -5.51 -41.15 -2.28
C LEU A 149 -5.73 -42.45 -3.05
N GLU A 150 -6.99 -42.84 -3.24
CA GLU A 150 -7.38 -44.02 -4.03
C GLU A 150 -8.37 -43.65 -5.15
N GLY A 151 -8.44 -44.50 -6.18
CA GLY A 151 -9.36 -44.34 -7.31
C GLY A 151 -8.98 -43.20 -8.28
N HIS A 152 -10.00 -42.61 -8.93
CA HIS A 152 -9.83 -41.59 -9.98
C HIS A 152 -9.05 -40.34 -9.51
N ILE A 153 -9.10 -40.04 -8.21
CA ILE A 153 -8.44 -38.87 -7.62
C ILE A 153 -6.91 -39.07 -7.61
N LYS A 154 -6.44 -40.30 -7.39
CA LYS A 154 -5.01 -40.64 -7.45
C LYS A 154 -4.43 -40.49 -8.86
N THR A 155 -5.15 -40.99 -9.87
CA THR A 155 -4.74 -40.86 -11.28
C THR A 155 -4.68 -39.41 -11.75
N VAL A 156 -5.60 -38.58 -11.26
CA VAL A 156 -5.61 -37.13 -11.54
C VAL A 156 -4.42 -36.47 -10.84
N TYR A 157 -4.20 -36.76 -9.55
CA TYR A 157 -3.04 -36.27 -8.78
C TYR A 157 -1.69 -36.60 -9.45
N ASP A 158 -1.50 -37.85 -9.91
CA ASP A 158 -0.28 -38.30 -10.58
C ASP A 158 -0.08 -37.64 -11.97
N LEU A 159 -1.16 -37.40 -12.72
CA LEU A 159 -1.12 -36.66 -13.99
C LEU A 159 -0.79 -35.17 -13.80
N LEU A 160 -1.21 -34.60 -12.67
CA LEU A 160 -1.02 -33.19 -12.34
C LEU A 160 0.38 -32.90 -11.79
N MET A 161 0.98 -33.82 -11.02
CA MET A 161 2.38 -33.71 -10.59
C MET A 161 3.37 -33.74 -11.77
N LYS A 162 2.97 -34.27 -12.94
CA LYS A 162 3.75 -34.21 -14.18
C LYS A 162 3.64 -32.87 -14.92
N ASN A 163 2.59 -32.07 -14.68
CA ASN A 163 2.36 -30.79 -15.37
C ASN A 163 2.40 -29.61 -14.39
N ASN A 164 3.53 -28.90 -14.38
CA ASN A 164 3.90 -27.88 -13.40
C ASN A 164 2.91 -26.69 -13.27
N SER A 165 2.09 -26.41 -14.30
CA SER A 165 1.14 -25.29 -14.29
C SER A 165 -0.21 -25.61 -13.62
N GLY A 166 -0.60 -26.88 -13.50
CA GLY A 166 -1.86 -27.27 -12.83
C GLY A 166 -1.76 -27.27 -11.30
N TYR A 167 -0.53 -27.37 -10.78
CA TYR A 167 -0.23 -27.49 -9.36
C TYR A 167 -0.67 -26.26 -8.55
N THR A 168 -0.41 -25.05 -9.05
CA THR A 168 -0.75 -23.80 -8.35
C THR A 168 -2.26 -23.60 -8.22
N ILE A 169 -3.02 -23.98 -9.25
CA ILE A 169 -4.48 -23.91 -9.25
C ILE A 169 -5.05 -24.88 -8.20
N ILE A 170 -4.47 -26.07 -8.07
CA ILE A 170 -4.95 -27.07 -7.11
C ILE A 170 -4.57 -26.70 -5.68
N VAL A 171 -3.36 -26.20 -5.45
CA VAL A 171 -2.99 -25.67 -4.12
C VAL A 171 -3.95 -24.55 -3.72
N TYR A 172 -4.31 -23.68 -4.67
CA TYR A 172 -5.31 -22.65 -4.44
C TYR A 172 -6.69 -23.25 -4.07
N GLU A 173 -7.21 -24.18 -4.86
CA GLU A 173 -8.51 -24.84 -4.60
C GLU A 173 -8.53 -25.63 -3.28
N LEU A 174 -7.48 -26.37 -2.97
CA LEU A 174 -7.34 -27.10 -1.71
C LEU A 174 -7.28 -26.15 -0.51
N THR A 175 -6.58 -25.03 -0.64
CA THR A 175 -6.54 -23.98 0.40
C THR A 175 -7.93 -23.38 0.62
N GLN A 176 -8.68 -23.10 -0.45
CA GLN A 176 -10.05 -22.60 -0.36
C GLN A 176 -10.99 -23.62 0.29
N TRP A 177 -10.91 -24.89 -0.09
CA TRP A 177 -11.68 -25.97 0.52
C TRP A 177 -11.37 -26.12 2.02
N PHE A 178 -10.08 -26.12 2.38
CA PHE A 178 -9.63 -26.24 3.77
C PHE A 178 -10.15 -25.07 4.63
N ASN A 179 -10.05 -23.83 4.13
CA ASN A 179 -10.61 -22.67 4.81
C ASN A 179 -12.12 -22.79 5.03
N LYS A 180 -12.85 -23.29 4.02
CA LYS A 180 -14.30 -23.54 4.13
C LYS A 180 -14.61 -24.64 5.14
N TYR A 181 -13.82 -25.70 5.18
CA TYR A 181 -13.95 -26.80 6.14
C TYR A 181 -13.71 -26.32 7.58
N ILE A 182 -12.61 -25.60 7.84
CA ILE A 182 -12.30 -25.02 9.15
C ILE A 182 -13.39 -24.04 9.58
N SER A 183 -13.88 -23.19 8.67
CA SER A 183 -14.99 -22.27 8.98
C SER A 183 -16.26 -23.03 9.42
N LYS A 184 -16.58 -24.13 8.75
CA LYS A 184 -17.72 -24.98 9.11
C LYS A 184 -17.52 -25.68 10.45
N GLN A 185 -16.30 -26.17 10.70
CA GLN A 185 -15.95 -26.85 11.94
C GLN A 185 -16.02 -25.88 13.13
N ASN A 186 -15.38 -24.71 13.03
CA ASN A 186 -15.43 -23.67 14.05
C ASN A 186 -16.87 -23.22 14.35
N LYS A 187 -17.72 -23.09 13.32
CA LYS A 187 -19.15 -22.75 13.51
C LYS A 187 -19.89 -23.85 14.27
N THR A 188 -19.57 -25.12 13.99
CA THR A 188 -20.15 -26.27 14.69
C THR A 188 -19.70 -26.30 16.15
N ASP A 189 -18.40 -26.08 16.39
CA ASP A 189 -17.82 -26.05 17.73
C ASP A 189 -18.35 -24.88 18.56
N GLN A 190 -18.54 -23.69 17.97
CA GLN A 190 -19.23 -22.56 18.60
C GLN A 190 -20.67 -22.89 18.96
N THR A 191 -21.44 -23.49 18.05
CA THR A 191 -22.82 -23.89 18.37
C THR A 191 -22.89 -24.98 19.44
N ASN A 192 -21.90 -25.89 19.50
CA ASN A 192 -21.83 -26.91 20.54
C ASN A 192 -21.51 -26.30 21.92
N PHE A 193 -20.68 -25.26 21.96
CA PHE A 193 -20.40 -24.51 23.19
C PHE A 193 -21.61 -23.69 23.64
N GLU A 194 -22.26 -22.93 22.73
CA GLU A 194 -23.43 -22.11 23.05
C GLU A 194 -24.64 -22.94 23.54
N ASN A 195 -24.81 -24.14 22.99
CA ASN A 195 -25.89 -25.06 23.37
C ASN A 195 -25.50 -26.04 24.48
N ALA A 196 -24.34 -25.88 25.12
CA ALA A 196 -23.89 -26.77 26.18
C ALA A 196 -24.76 -26.59 27.44
N ILE A 197 -25.61 -27.56 27.71
CA ILE A 197 -26.42 -27.65 28.93
C ILE A 197 -25.89 -28.82 29.78
N MET A 198 -25.96 -28.69 31.11
CA MET A 198 -25.58 -29.75 32.04
C MET A 198 -26.56 -30.91 31.97
N ASP A 199 -26.04 -32.13 31.81
CA ASP A 199 -26.88 -33.34 31.75
C ASP A 199 -27.38 -33.73 33.15
N TYR A 200 -28.54 -34.40 33.23
CA TYR A 200 -29.18 -34.79 34.50
C TYR A 200 -28.32 -35.68 35.42
N ASN A 201 -27.31 -36.37 34.87
CA ASN A 201 -26.42 -37.28 35.58
C ASN A 201 -24.99 -36.72 35.74
N GLU A 202 -24.75 -35.46 35.37
CA GLU A 202 -23.43 -34.83 35.39
C GLU A 202 -23.22 -34.02 36.68
N THR A 203 -22.07 -34.20 37.35
CA THR A 203 -21.72 -33.35 38.50
C THR A 203 -21.16 -32.01 38.01
N ILE A 204 -21.39 -30.92 38.76
CA ILE A 204 -20.93 -29.56 38.41
C ILE A 204 -19.43 -29.50 37.97
N PRO A 205 -18.48 -30.18 38.65
CA PRO A 205 -17.08 -30.17 38.22
C PRO A 205 -16.84 -30.84 36.86
N LEU A 206 -17.57 -31.92 36.56
CA LEU A 206 -17.50 -32.63 35.28
C LEU A 206 -18.08 -31.76 34.14
N PHE A 207 -19.18 -31.06 34.41
CA PHE A 207 -19.76 -30.11 33.45
C PHE A 207 -18.81 -28.94 33.16
N ALA A 208 -18.16 -28.39 34.19
CA ALA A 208 -17.18 -27.32 34.02
C ALA A 208 -15.99 -27.74 33.15
N LEU A 209 -15.45 -28.95 33.36
CA LEU A 209 -14.36 -29.52 32.54
C LEU A 209 -14.81 -29.73 31.08
N ARG A 210 -16.02 -30.24 30.87
CA ARG A 210 -16.58 -30.41 29.52
C ARG A 210 -16.78 -29.07 28.81
N LEU A 211 -17.29 -28.08 29.53
CA LEU A 211 -17.51 -26.73 29.01
C LEU A 211 -16.18 -26.05 28.65
N GLN A 212 -15.15 -26.23 29.47
CA GLN A 212 -13.79 -25.77 29.17
C GLN A 212 -13.24 -26.43 27.89
N GLY A 213 -13.36 -27.76 27.76
CA GLY A 213 -12.91 -28.46 26.55
C GLY A 213 -13.68 -28.06 25.27
N LEU A 214 -14.96 -27.68 25.40
CA LEU A 214 -15.74 -27.10 24.30
C LEU A 214 -15.30 -25.66 23.98
N ALA A 215 -14.97 -24.86 24.99
CA ALA A 215 -14.46 -23.49 24.82
C ALA A 215 -13.10 -23.48 24.09
N GLU A 216 -12.17 -24.35 24.48
CA GLU A 216 -10.85 -24.48 23.85
C GLU A 216 -10.96 -24.86 22.36
N LYS A 217 -11.91 -25.74 22.02
CA LYS A 217 -12.18 -26.12 20.62
C LYS A 217 -12.84 -25.01 19.82
N ALA A 218 -13.79 -24.27 20.41
CA ALA A 218 -14.48 -23.18 19.75
C ALA A 218 -13.60 -21.92 19.58
N PHE A 219 -12.65 -21.69 20.50
CA PHE A 219 -11.80 -20.49 20.56
C PHE A 219 -10.31 -20.82 20.75
N PRO A 220 -9.64 -21.45 19.78
CA PRO A 220 -8.25 -21.92 19.90
C PRO A 220 -7.19 -20.79 20.00
N THR A 221 -7.58 -19.52 19.86
CA THR A 221 -6.66 -18.36 19.97
C THR A 221 -6.93 -17.49 21.19
N ALA A 222 -7.96 -17.79 21.98
CA ALA A 222 -8.11 -17.16 23.27
C ALA A 222 -7.18 -17.91 24.22
N GLU A 223 -6.06 -17.31 24.61
CA GLU A 223 -5.41 -17.69 25.86
C GLU A 223 -6.48 -17.51 26.93
N ILE A 224 -7.14 -18.61 27.32
CA ILE A 224 -8.01 -18.63 28.48
C ILE A 224 -7.03 -18.46 29.63
N GLU A 225 -6.83 -17.21 30.06
CA GLU A 225 -6.11 -16.91 31.30
C GLU A 225 -6.71 -17.82 32.36
N THR A 226 -5.95 -18.84 32.74
CA THR A 226 -6.34 -19.70 33.85
C THR A 226 -6.34 -18.79 35.05
N PHE A 227 -7.53 -18.43 35.52
CA PHE A 227 -7.76 -17.88 36.86
C PHE A 227 -7.36 -18.96 37.88
N ASN A 228 -6.05 -19.16 38.00
CA ASN A 228 -5.45 -19.76 39.17
C ASN A 228 -5.36 -18.66 40.20
N ASP A 229 -6.35 -18.62 41.08
CA ASP A 229 -6.25 -18.00 42.39
C ASP A 229 -6.70 -19.03 43.43
N PRO A 230 -6.20 -18.95 44.69
CA PRO A 230 -5.56 -17.79 45.32
C PRO A 230 -4.04 -17.87 45.53
#